data_AF-A0A7S3W2C8-F1
#
_entry.id   AF-A0A7S3W2C8-F1
#
_cell.length_a   1.000
_cell.length_b   1.000
_cell.length_c   1.000
_cell.angle_alpha   90.00
_cell.angle_beta   90.00
_cell.angle_gamma   90.00
#
_symmetry.space_group_name_H-M   'P 1'
#
loop_
_entity.id
_entity.type
_entity.pdbx_description
1 polymer ?
#
loop_
_entity_poly.entity_id
_entity_poly.type
_entity_poly.pdbx_seq_one_letter_code
_entity_poly.pdbx_strand_id
1 'polypeptide(L)'
;VIVPIVVNMFVNATTMTIISATLMEPLPSTMLIDTWVELNNAGPIAAKLSGFNATLVGPKGRDIGWLVFPDVPLDANSANLQDVLSQMTIMNEQAIYEEGL
;
A
#
# COMPACT_ATOMS: atom_id res chain seq x y z
N VAL A 1 -6.32 17.66 -34.38
CA VAL A 1 -5.27 17.82 -33.35
C VAL A 1 -5.93 17.73 -31.99
N ILE A 2 -5.89 16.55 -31.37
CA ILE A 2 -6.40 16.27 -30.02
C ILE A 2 -5.38 15.34 -29.36
N VAL A 3 -4.13 15.81 -29.23
CA VAL A 3 -3.01 14.94 -28.84
C VAL A 3 -2.52 15.23 -27.40
N PRO A 4 -2.50 16.48 -26.90
CA PRO A 4 -2.09 16.73 -25.51
C PRO A 4 -3.18 16.48 -24.46
N ILE A 5 -4.44 16.82 -24.76
CA ILE A 5 -5.56 16.67 -23.79
C ILE A 5 -5.88 15.20 -23.51
N VAL A 6 -5.89 14.35 -24.53
CA VAL A 6 -6.16 12.91 -24.35
C VAL A 6 -5.00 12.26 -23.60
N VAL A 7 -3.75 12.67 -23.88
CA VAL A 7 -2.56 12.19 -23.14
C VAL A 7 -2.59 12.62 -21.67
N ASN A 8 -3.01 13.85 -21.35
CA ASN A 8 -3.19 14.26 -19.95
C ASN A 8 -4.36 13.55 -19.24
N MET A 9 -5.39 13.10 -19.96
CA MET A 9 -6.42 12.23 -19.38
C MET A 9 -5.89 10.82 -19.08
N PHE A 10 -4.84 10.36 -19.78
CA PHE A 10 -4.20 9.07 -19.54
C PHE A 10 -3.14 9.13 -18.43
N VAL A 11 -2.47 10.26 -18.25
CA VAL A 11 -1.40 10.46 -17.26
C VAL A 11 -1.97 11.19 -16.05
N ASN A 12 -2.74 10.49 -15.20
CA ASN A 12 -3.08 10.84 -13.79
C ASN A 12 -4.39 10.19 -13.29
N ALA A 13 -4.98 9.25 -14.01
CA ALA A 13 -6.29 8.70 -13.63
C ALA A 13 -6.23 7.59 -12.56
N THR A 14 -5.03 7.18 -12.12
CA THR A 14 -4.86 6.12 -11.13
C THR A 14 -4.41 6.69 -9.79
N THR A 15 -5.16 6.40 -8.72
CA THR A 15 -4.83 6.81 -7.35
C THR A 15 -4.81 5.60 -6.42
N MET A 16 -3.92 5.63 -5.43
CA MET A 16 -3.84 4.64 -4.37
C MET A 16 -3.94 5.34 -3.01
N THR A 17 -4.87 4.89 -2.18
CA THR A 17 -5.10 5.46 -0.84
C THR A 17 -5.19 4.35 0.19
N ILE A 18 -4.40 4.44 1.26
CA ILE A 18 -4.57 3.55 2.42
C ILE A 18 -5.79 4.06 3.20
N ILE A 19 -6.81 3.21 3.34
CA ILE A 19 -8.06 3.55 4.02
C ILE A 19 -7.99 3.13 5.49
N SER A 20 -7.33 2.00 5.78
CA SER A 20 -7.11 1.54 7.14
C SER A 20 -5.83 0.71 7.24
N ALA A 21 -5.25 0.70 8.43
CA ALA A 21 -4.19 -0.21 8.82
C ALA A 21 -4.46 -0.63 10.26
N THR A 22 -4.79 -1.90 10.46
CA THR A 22 -5.18 -2.45 11.75
C THR A 22 -4.13 -3.45 12.21
N LEU A 23 -3.60 -3.24 13.42
CA LEU A 23 -2.74 -4.23 14.05
C LEU A 23 -3.60 -5.44 14.45
N MET A 24 -3.24 -6.62 13.94
CA MET A 24 -3.85 -7.88 14.35
C MET A 24 -3.11 -8.49 15.55
N GLU A 25 -3.65 -9.60 16.06
CA GLU A 25 -3.01 -10.35 17.14
C GLU A 25 -1.56 -10.70 16.77
N PRO A 26 -0.58 -10.29 17.59
CA PRO A 26 0.83 -10.55 17.30
C PRO A 26 1.14 -12.04 17.45
N LEU A 27 1.94 -12.57 16.52
CA LEU A 27 2.57 -13.87 16.66
C LEU A 27 3.89 -13.73 17.44
N PRO A 28 4.46 -14.81 17.99
CA PRO A 28 5.62 -14.76 18.87
C PRO A 28 6.86 -14.03 18.31
N SER A 29 6.99 -13.90 16.99
CA SER A 29 8.10 -13.22 16.33
C SER A 29 7.69 -12.26 15.21
N THR A 30 6.37 -12.05 15.01
CA THR A 30 5.86 -11.20 13.91
C THR A 30 4.60 -10.47 14.34
N MET A 31 4.57 -9.16 14.14
CA MET A 31 3.33 -8.39 14.17
C MET A 31 2.63 -8.50 12.82
N LEU A 32 1.32 -8.67 12.80
CA LEU A 32 0.57 -8.71 11.54
C LEU A 32 -0.25 -7.41 11.42
N ILE A 33 -0.22 -6.78 10.24
CA ILE A 33 -0.97 -5.55 9.98
C ILE A 33 -1.92 -5.81 8.82
N ASP A 34 -3.21 -5.76 9.10
CA ASP A 34 -4.22 -5.81 8.06
C ASP A 34 -4.38 -4.42 7.43
N THR A 35 -4.13 -4.27 6.13
CA THR A 35 -4.11 -2.97 5.45
C THR A 35 -5.12 -2.93 4.32
N TRP A 36 -6.00 -1.93 4.36
CA TRP A 36 -7.00 -1.71 3.33
C TRP A 36 -6.52 -0.61 2.40
N VAL A 37 -6.50 -0.90 1.10
CA VAL A 37 -6.08 0.06 0.08
C VAL A 37 -7.19 0.22 -0.94
N GLU A 38 -7.59 1.47 -1.17
CA GLU A 38 -8.42 1.82 -2.31
C GLU A 38 -7.53 2.09 -3.51
N LEU A 39 -7.80 1.38 -4.61
CA LEU A 39 -7.18 1.62 -5.90
C LEU A 39 -8.24 2.09 -6.86
N ASN A 40 -8.15 3.35 -7.28
CA ASN A 40 -9.05 3.89 -8.29
C ASN A 40 -8.30 4.03 -9.60
N ASN A 41 -8.82 3.42 -10.67
CA ASN A 41 -8.36 3.64 -12.02
C ASN A 41 -9.50 4.27 -12.83
N ALA A 42 -9.58 5.60 -12.78
CA ALA A 42 -10.54 6.38 -13.56
C ALA A 42 -10.18 6.44 -15.05
N GLY A 43 -9.07 5.83 -15.46
CA GLY A 43 -8.60 5.82 -16.83
C GLY A 43 -9.29 4.73 -17.66
N PRO A 44 -9.40 4.92 -18.99
CA PRO A 44 -10.08 3.97 -19.88
C PRO A 44 -9.21 2.76 -20.23
N ILE A 45 -8.01 2.63 -19.65
CA ILE A 45 -7.04 1.57 -19.94
C ILE A 45 -6.89 0.71 -18.69
N ALA A 46 -7.05 -0.61 -18.85
CA ALA A 46 -6.75 -1.56 -17.80
C ALA A 46 -5.24 -1.66 -17.60
N ALA A 47 -4.81 -1.78 -16.35
CA ALA A 47 -3.41 -1.80 -15.97
C ALA A 47 -3.16 -2.82 -14.87
N LYS A 48 -1.91 -2.89 -14.41
CA LYS A 48 -1.48 -3.69 -13.28
C LYS A 48 -0.60 -2.82 -12.39
N LEU A 49 -0.97 -2.69 -11.12
CA LEU A 49 -0.06 -2.17 -10.11
C LEU A 49 0.94 -3.28 -9.79
N SER A 50 2.22 -3.03 -10.05
CA SER A 50 3.27 -3.95 -9.61
C SER A 50 3.37 -3.92 -8.08
N GLY A 51 3.61 -5.10 -7.50
CA GLY A 51 3.84 -5.26 -6.08
C GLY A 51 4.99 -4.37 -5.62
N PHE A 52 4.83 -3.83 -4.43
CA PHE A 52 5.76 -2.88 -3.84
C PHE A 52 5.92 -3.18 -2.35
N ASN A 53 7.02 -2.68 -1.79
CA ASN A 53 7.26 -2.77 -0.35
C ASN A 53 6.95 -1.42 0.28
N ALA A 54 6.35 -1.44 1.47
CA ALA A 54 6.18 -0.26 2.31
C ALA A 54 6.96 -0.44 3.61
N THR A 55 7.57 0.63 4.10
CA THR A 55 8.28 0.65 5.38
C THR A 55 7.37 1.25 6.45
N LEU A 56 7.27 0.59 7.60
CA LEU A 56 6.63 1.16 8.78
C LEU A 56 7.66 1.95 9.56
N VAL A 57 7.36 3.22 9.81
CA VAL A 57 8.22 4.15 10.54
C VAL A 57 7.58 4.48 11.88
N GLY A 58 8.34 4.31 12.96
CA GLY A 58 7.92 4.63 14.32
C GLY A 58 7.80 6.15 14.56
N PRO A 59 7.22 6.57 15.69
CA PRO A 59 6.97 7.98 16.00
C PRO A 59 8.20 8.89 16.01
N LYS A 60 9.39 8.34 16.27
CA LYS A 60 10.67 9.06 16.26
C LYS A 60 11.42 8.93 14.93
N GLY A 61 10.79 8.34 13.92
CA GLY A 61 11.30 8.32 12.54
C GLY A 61 12.17 7.11 12.20
N ARG A 62 12.22 6.06 13.02
CA ARG A 62 12.97 4.83 12.70
C ARG A 62 12.11 3.78 12.02
N ASP A 63 12.73 3.05 11.11
CA ASP A 63 12.11 1.88 10.50
C ASP A 63 11.94 0.77 11.54
N ILE A 64 10.69 0.32 11.73
CA ILE A 64 10.33 -0.73 12.71
C ILE A 64 9.84 -2.01 12.03
N GLY A 65 9.55 -1.96 10.73
CA GLY A 65 9.15 -3.12 9.94
C GLY A 65 8.92 -2.78 8.47
N TRP A 66 8.64 -3.81 7.67
CA TRP A 66 8.20 -3.64 6.30
C TRP A 66 6.98 -4.50 5.99
N LEU A 67 6.22 -4.06 4.99
CA LEU A 67 5.02 -4.68 4.43
C LEU A 67 5.29 -4.99 2.96
N VAL A 68 4.78 -6.12 2.47
CA VAL A 68 4.93 -6.54 1.07
C VAL A 68 3.54 -6.60 0.45
N PHE A 69 3.31 -5.73 -0.53
CA PHE A 69 2.06 -5.69 -1.27
C PHE A 69 2.21 -6.51 -2.56
N PRO A 70 1.25 -7.40 -2.86
CA PRO A 70 1.27 -8.17 -4.09
C PRO A 70 0.94 -7.28 -5.29
N ASP A 71 1.15 -7.84 -6.47
CA ASP A 71 0.62 -7.30 -7.72
C ASP A 71 -0.91 -7.22 -7.70
N VAL A 72 -1.49 -6.13 -8.22
CA VAL A 72 -2.95 -5.95 -8.26
C VAL A 72 -3.43 -5.54 -9.65
N PRO A 73 -4.44 -6.23 -10.23
CA PRO A 73 -5.05 -5.80 -11.49
C PRO A 73 -5.92 -4.54 -11.27
N LEU A 74 -5.85 -3.63 -12.23
CA LEU A 74 -6.64 -2.40 -12.26
C LEU A 74 -7.52 -2.41 -13.51
N ASP A 75 -8.83 -2.55 -13.32
CA ASP A 75 -9.77 -2.51 -14.42
C ASP A 75 -9.93 -1.08 -14.94
N ALA A 76 -10.29 -0.95 -16.21
CA ALA A 76 -10.55 0.36 -16.81
C ALA A 76 -11.84 0.98 -16.23
N ASN A 77 -11.80 2.27 -15.92
CA ASN A 77 -12.92 3.06 -15.39
C ASN A 77 -13.55 2.47 -14.11
N SER A 78 -12.74 1.88 -13.23
CA SER A 78 -13.22 1.22 -12.01
C SER A 78 -12.50 1.73 -10.77
N ALA A 79 -13.26 1.83 -9.67
CA ALA A 79 -12.73 1.88 -8.32
C ALA A 79 -12.70 0.45 -7.77
N ASN A 80 -11.49 -0.07 -7.57
CA ASN A 80 -11.25 -1.39 -6.99
C ASN A 80 -10.84 -1.20 -5.53
N LEU A 81 -11.77 -1.43 -4.60
CA LEU A 81 -11.43 -1.55 -3.19
C LEU A 81 -10.81 -2.94 -2.99
N GLN A 82 -9.54 -2.98 -2.58
CA GLN A 82 -8.80 -4.22 -2.40
C GLN A 82 -8.43 -4.37 -0.92
N ASP A 83 -8.82 -5.51 -0.37
CA ASP A 83 -8.31 -5.96 0.92
C ASP A 83 -6.93 -6.56 0.69
N VAL A 84 -5.91 -5.97 1.29
CA VAL A 84 -4.53 -6.43 1.16
C VAL A 84 -3.96 -6.74 2.52
N LEU A 85 -4.14 -7.99 2.91
CA LEU A 85 -3.48 -8.55 4.07
C LEU A 85 -1.96 -8.60 3.83
N SER A 86 -1.20 -7.78 4.56
CA SER A 86 0.26 -7.81 4.51
C SER A 86 0.83 -8.26 5.85
N GLN A 87 1.68 -9.28 5.82
CA GLN A 87 2.38 -9.72 7.02
C GLN A 87 3.59 -8.82 7.26
N MET A 88 3.62 -8.15 8.41
CA MET A 88 4.79 -7.36 8.77
C MET A 88 5.86 -8.26 9.36
N THR A 89 7.07 -8.13 8.83
CA THR A 89 8.25 -8.69 9.49
C THR A 89 8.89 -7.58 10.32
N ILE A 90 9.05 -7.82 11.63
CA ILE A 90 9.73 -6.88 12.51
C ILE A 90 11.20 -6.86 12.15
N MET A 91 11.75 -5.66 11.89
CA MET A 91 13.16 -5.50 11.53
C MET A 91 14.08 -5.77 12.71
N ASN A 92 13.68 -5.30 13.89
CA ASN A 92 14.47 -5.38 15.11
C ASN A 92 13.61 -5.05 16.33
N GLU A 93 13.44 -5.98 17.27
CA GLU A 93 12.75 -5.74 18.54
C GLU A 93 13.38 -4.55 19.31
N GLN A 94 14.70 -4.38 19.22
CA GLN A 94 15.40 -3.25 19.82
C GLN A 94 14.98 -1.91 19.21
N ALA A 95 14.70 -1.85 17.90
CA ALA A 95 14.23 -0.62 17.27
C ALA A 95 12.83 -0.24 17.79
N ILE A 96 11.96 -1.23 18.00
CA ILE A 96 10.63 -1.00 18.61
C ILE A 96 10.78 -0.46 20.04
N TYR A 97 11.62 -1.09 20.85
CA TYR A 97 11.88 -0.63 22.22
C TYR A 97 12.48 0.79 22.27
N GLU A 98 13.39 1.12 21.36
CA GLU A 98 13.99 2.46 21.25
C GLU A 98 12.96 3.52 20.82
N GLU A 99 11.91 3.13 20.09
CA GLU A 99 10.75 3.97 19.76
C GLU A 99 9.80 4.17 20.95
N GLY A 100 9.86 3.31 21.98
CA GLY A 100 9.01 3.35 23.17
C GLY A 100 7.65 2.69 22.94
N LEU A 101 7.61 1.70 22.04
CA LEU A 101 6.45 0.87 21.71
C LEU A 101 6.53 -0.51 22.39
#